data_AF-A0A6G3RV30-F1
#
_entry.id   AF-A0A6G3RV30-F1
#
_cell.length_a   1.000
_cell.length_b   1.000
_cell.length_c   1.000
_cell.angle_alpha   90.00
_cell.angle_beta   90.00
_cell.angle_gamma   90.00
#
_symmetry.space_group_name_H-M   'P 1'
#
loop_
_entity.id
_entity.type
_entity.pdbx_description
1 polymer ?
#
loop_
_entity_poly.entity_id
_entity_poly.type
_entity_poly.pdbx_seq_one_letter_code
_entity_poly.pdbx_strand_id
1 'polypeptide(L)' 'MTTAVTADQLRRAELAAFLRSRRERITPEQAGVPRTPRRRTPGLRREEVAHLAAVGVTWYTWL' A
#
# COMPACT_ATOMS: atom_id res chain seq x y z
N MET A 1 -10.50 25.00 14.23
CA MET A 1 -9.29 24.20 13.91
C MET A 1 -9.49 22.69 14.12
N THR A 2 -10.29 22.23 15.10
CA THR A 2 -10.49 20.79 15.39
C THR A 2 -11.16 19.98 14.27
N THR A 3 -12.13 20.54 13.54
CA THR A 3 -12.86 19.85 12.45
C THR A 3 -11.98 19.49 11.25
N ALA A 4 -11.02 20.35 10.90
CA ALA A 4 -10.12 20.12 9.77
C ALA A 4 -9.11 18.98 10.03
N VAL A 5 -8.64 18.85 11.29
CA VAL A 5 -7.72 17.76 11.69
C VAL A 5 -8.42 16.40 11.57
N THR A 6 -9.67 16.30 12.02
CA THR A 6 -10.46 15.07 11.91
C THR A 6 -10.71 14.68 10.45
N ALA A 7 -11.00 15.65 9.57
CA ALA A 7 -11.18 15.40 8.15
C ALA A 7 -9.89 14.95 7.44
N ASP A 8 -8.71 15.43 7.88
CA ASP A 8 -7.41 14.94 7.36
C ASP A 8 -7.13 13.51 7.80
N GLN A 9 -7.38 13.20 9.07
CA GLN A 9 -7.23 11.85 9.60
C GLN A 9 -8.15 10.84 8.90
N LEU A 10 -9.41 11.23 8.62
CA LEU A 10 -10.35 10.39 7.89
C LEU A 10 -9.87 10.12 6.46
N ARG A 11 -9.46 11.17 5.73
CA ARG A 11 -8.92 11.04 4.37
C ARG A 11 -7.68 10.13 4.31
N ARG A 12 -6.78 10.25 5.28
CA ARG A 12 -5.61 9.36 5.39
C ARG A 12 -6.03 7.91 5.62
N ALA A 13 -6.98 7.66 6.53
CA ALA A 13 -7.47 6.32 6.82
C ALA A 13 -8.16 5.68 5.59
N GLU A 14 -8.98 6.44 4.87
CA GLU A 14 -9.63 6.00 3.62
C GLU A 14 -8.61 5.67 2.53
N LEU A 15 -7.59 6.53 2.37
CA LEU A 15 -6.51 6.29 1.41
C LEU A 15 -5.70 5.04 1.77
N ALA A 16 -5.36 4.86 3.05
CA ALA A 16 -4.65 3.67 3.53
C ALA A 16 -5.47 2.39 3.27
N ALA A 17 -6.78 2.43 3.53
CA ALA A 17 -7.69 1.31 3.25
C ALA A 17 -7.79 1.02 1.74
N PHE A 18 -7.89 2.05 0.91
CA PHE A 18 -7.94 1.91 -0.54
C PHE A 18 -6.66 1.26 -1.08
N LEU A 19 -5.48 1.77 -0.70
CA LEU A 19 -4.20 1.22 -1.14
C LEU A 19 -4.01 -0.22 -0.68
N ARG A 20 -4.45 -0.54 0.55
CA ARG A 20 -4.45 -1.92 1.06
C ARG A 20 -5.32 -2.84 0.21
N SER A 21 -6.54 -2.41 -0.11
CA SER A 21 -7.46 -3.19 -0.96
C SER A 21 -6.86 -3.44 -2.35
N ARG A 22 -6.25 -2.41 -2.96
CA ARG A 22 -5.63 -2.54 -4.29
C ARG A 22 -4.43 -3.47 -4.30
N ARG A 23 -3.49 -3.33 -3.35
CA ARG A 23 -2.28 -4.17 -3.30
C ARG A 23 -2.60 -5.64 -3.02
N GLU A 24 -3.63 -5.92 -2.22
CA GLU A 24 -4.00 -7.31 -1.86
C GLU A 24 -4.68 -8.06 -3.01
N ARG A 25 -5.28 -7.34 -3.97
CA ARG A 25 -5.95 -7.92 -5.15
C ARG A 25 -4.99 -8.22 -6.31
N ILE A 26 -3.83 -7.58 -6.35
CA ILE A 26 -2.84 -7.74 -7.42
C ILE A 26 -1.83 -8.79 -6.98
N THR A 27 -1.67 -9.86 -7.76
CA THR A 27 -0.62 -10.84 -7.49
C THR A 27 0.74 -10.29 -7.92
N PRO A 28 1.85 -10.74 -7.31
CA PRO A 28 3.19 -10.38 -7.75
C PRO A 28 3.40 -10.57 -9.26
N GLU A 29 2.94 -11.69 -9.80
CA GLU A 29 3.09 -12.04 -11.21
C GLU A 29 2.37 -11.08 -12.14
N GLN A 30 1.16 -10.63 -11.77
CA GLN A 30 0.40 -9.62 -12.53
C GLN A 30 1.14 -8.27 -12.60
N ALA A 31 2.01 -7.99 -11.63
CA ALA A 31 2.81 -6.78 -11.59
C ALA A 31 4.25 -6.99 -12.12
N GLY A 32 4.56 -8.15 -12.70
CA GLY A 32 5.91 -8.47 -13.18
C GLY A 32 6.92 -8.75 -12.09
N VAL A 33 6.47 -9.03 -10.86
CA VAL A 33 7.31 -9.33 -9.70
C VAL A 33 7.33 -10.84 -9.44
N PRO A 34 8.51 -11.47 -9.28
CA PRO A 34 8.58 -12.88 -8.94
C PRO A 34 7.91 -13.22 -7.60
N ARG A 35 7.10 -14.27 -7.58
CA ARG A 35 6.50 -14.76 -6.33
C ARG A 35 7.52 -15.56 -5.53
N THR A 36 7.91 -15.03 -4.38
CA THR A 36 8.77 -15.72 -3.42
C THR A 36 8.00 -16.77 -2.60
N PRO A 37 8.61 -17.91 -2.22
CA PRO A 37 7.91 -19.04 -1.56
C PRO A 37 7.33 -18.71 -0.18
N ARG A 38 7.91 -17.76 0.56
CA ARG A 38 7.47 -17.37 1.91
C ARG A 38 6.82 -15.98 1.87
N ARG A 39 5.50 -15.93 1.69
CA ARG A 39 4.70 -14.69 1.76
C ARG A 39 3.62 -14.80 2.83
N ARG A 40 3.47 -13.73 3.62
CA ARG A 40 2.35 -13.54 4.55
C ARG A 40 1.17 -12.80 3.92
N THR A 41 1.43 -12.02 2.86
CA THR A 41 0.41 -11.25 2.14
C THR A 41 0.01 -11.99 0.87
N PRO A 42 -1.31 -12.11 0.55
CA PRO A 42 -1.78 -12.79 -0.66
C PRO A 42 -1.42 -12.06 -1.95
N GLY A 43 -1.36 -10.73 -1.92
CA GLY A 43 -0.96 -9.87 -3.05
C GLY A 43 0.39 -9.18 -2.85
N LEU A 44 0.51 -7.96 -3.38
CA LEU A 44 1.73 -7.16 -3.30
C LEU A 44 2.04 -6.70 -1.86
N ARG A 45 3.33 -6.81 -1.53
CA ARG A 45 3.92 -6.22 -0.32
C ARG A 45 4.10 -4.72 -0.49
N ARG A 46 4.20 -4.02 0.64
CA ARG A 46 4.47 -2.58 0.68
C ARG A 46 5.74 -2.21 -0.10
N GLU A 47 6.81 -2.98 0.10
CA GLU A 47 8.10 -2.79 -0.58
C GLU A 47 7.99 -2.94 -2.11
N GLU A 48 7.17 -3.88 -2.58
CA GLU A 48 6.96 -4.13 -4.00
C GLU A 48 6.15 -3.01 -4.64
N VAL A 49 5.10 -2.53 -3.97
CA VAL A 49 4.34 -1.38 -4.45
C VAL A 49 5.22 -0.13 -4.51
N ALA A 50 6.04 0.10 -3.49
CA ALA A 50 6.96 1.23 -3.48
C ALA A 50 7.96 1.17 -4.64
N HIS A 51 8.53 -0.01 -4.90
CA HIS A 51 9.43 -0.25 -6.03
C HIS A 51 8.74 0.01 -7.38
N LEU A 52 7.54 -0.56 -7.59
CA LEU A 52 6.76 -0.39 -8.83
C LEU A 52 6.35 1.07 -9.07
N ALA A 53 6.13 1.84 -8.01
CA ALA A 53 5.75 3.25 -8.09
C ALA A 53 6.95 4.21 -8.07
N ALA A 54 8.19 3.70 -8.03
CA ALA A 54 9.41 4.50 -7.92
C ALA A 54 9.41 5.47 -6.72
N VAL A 55 8.84 5.05 -5.58
CA VAL A 55 8.83 5.80 -4.32
C VAL A 55 9.60 5.07 -3.23
N GLY A 56 10.03 5.80 -2.21
CA GLY A 56 10.68 5.18 -1.04
C GLY A 56 9.72 4.29 -0.26
N VAL A 57 10.19 3.13 0.21
CA VAL A 57 9.41 2.18 1.03
C VAL A 57 8.86 2.85 2.30
N THR A 58 9.64 3.77 2.89
CA THR A 58 9.25 4.54 4.07
C THR A 58 7.99 5.36 3.81
N TRP A 59 7.88 6.02 2.64
CA TRP A 59 6.71 6.81 2.28
C TRP A 59 5.44 5.94 2.25
N TYR A 60 5.55 4.73 1.67
CA TYR A 60 4.43 3.78 1.62
C TYR A 60 4.09 3.16 2.99
N THR A 61 5.04 3.14 3.92
CA THR A 61 4.84 2.56 5.26
C THR A 61 4.23 3.56 6.24
N TRP A 62 4.41 4.86 6.00
CA TRP A 62 3.82 5.96 6.76
C TRP A 62 2.41 6.35 6.31
N LEU A 63 1.90 5.70 5.26
CA LEU A 63 0.51 5.75 4.80
C LEU A 63 -0.33 4.65 5.47
#